data_AF-A0A7C5M218-F1
#
_entry.id   AF-A0A7C5M218-F1
#
_cell.length_a   1.000
_cell.length_b   1.000
_cell.length_c   1.000
_cell.angle_alpha   90.00
_cell.angle_beta   90.00
_cell.angle_gamma   90.00
#
_symmetry.space_group_name_H-M   'P 1'
#
loop_
_entity.id
_entity.type
_entity.pdbx_description
1 polymer ?
#
loop_
_entity_poly.entity_id
_entity_poly.type
_entity_poly.pdbx_seq_one_letter_code
_entity_poly.pdbx_strand_id
1 'polypeptide(L)'
;MFYEWLTQYADEFQLFNLFNYISFRTGGAILTSMLIAFIFGPKLIRVLRVKQGKGQPIRQDGPEGHIIAKAGTPTMGGLLILVSMVISTLLWGDLHNPFLWVVLLVTIGFGVIGFADDYLKVSRQNPKGLNGKIKLLLEFGIAALAVYVCVQATPDTPENLATGLAVPFLKNTVIGLGIMFIPFGCLVIVGSSNAVNLTDGLDGLAIVPVMIAAASFSAIAYLVGNSIYAPYLGVPYVPGSSEVTIVLGSLIGAGLGFLWYNAPPAMVFMGDTGSLALGGALGSAAVATKHEIVLAVIGGLFVLEAVSVIVQVASFKLTGKRVFRMAPIHHHYEKKGWAEPTIVIRFWIIAVILAMIGLSTLKLR
;
A
#
# COMPACT_ATOMS: atom_id res chain seq x y z
N MET A 1 22.64 -1.29 3.88
CA MET A 1 23.57 -0.57 4.79
C MET A 1 23.81 -1.25 6.14
N PHE A 2 22.85 -1.46 7.05
CA PHE A 2 23.15 -2.22 8.29
C PHE A 2 23.25 -3.71 8.04
N TYR A 3 22.34 -4.26 7.22
CA TYR A 3 22.45 -5.63 6.75
C TYR A 3 23.83 -5.88 6.12
N GLU A 4 24.16 -5.18 5.04
CA GLU A 4 25.42 -5.38 4.29
C GLU A 4 26.69 -5.18 5.12
N TRP A 5 26.68 -4.27 6.09
CA TRP A 5 27.87 -3.96 6.89
C TRP A 5 28.05 -4.94 8.05
N LEU A 6 26.97 -5.31 8.75
CA LEU A 6 27.06 -6.13 9.95
C LEU A 6 27.15 -7.62 9.63
N THR A 7 26.56 -8.09 8.52
CA THR A 7 26.64 -9.51 8.15
C THR A 7 28.05 -9.95 7.77
N GLN A 8 28.93 -9.02 7.38
CA GLN A 8 30.35 -9.31 7.12
C GLN A 8 31.11 -9.78 8.36
N TYR A 9 30.63 -9.42 9.56
CA TYR A 9 31.23 -9.81 10.84
C TYR A 9 30.47 -10.95 11.53
N ALA A 10 29.50 -11.58 10.84
CA ALA A 10 28.67 -12.64 11.41
C ALA A 10 29.49 -13.88 11.82
N ASP A 11 30.58 -14.16 11.10
CA ASP A 11 31.50 -15.26 11.41
C ASP A 11 32.39 -14.96 12.63
N GLU A 12 32.59 -13.68 12.96
CA GLU A 12 33.41 -13.25 14.09
C GLU A 12 32.59 -13.08 15.38
N PHE A 13 31.34 -12.64 15.27
CA PHE A 13 30.44 -12.44 16.42
C PHE A 13 29.04 -13.02 16.16
N GLN A 14 28.64 -13.98 17.00
CA GLN A 14 27.34 -14.65 16.91
C GLN A 14 26.14 -13.68 16.96
N LEU A 15 26.29 -12.53 17.61
CA LEU A 15 25.28 -11.47 17.64
C LEU A 15 24.95 -10.94 16.24
N PHE A 16 25.94 -10.83 15.35
CA PHE A 16 25.75 -10.30 14.01
C PHE A 16 25.09 -11.32 13.07
N ASN A 17 25.11 -12.61 13.41
CA ASN A 17 24.33 -13.61 12.68
C ASN A 17 22.80 -13.34 12.75
N LEU A 18 22.33 -12.58 13.75
CA LEU A 18 20.92 -12.14 13.81
C LEU A 18 20.51 -11.35 12.55
N PHE A 19 21.43 -10.62 11.93
CA PHE A 19 21.19 -9.85 10.71
C PHE A 19 21.07 -10.72 9.45
N ASN A 20 21.31 -12.03 9.52
CA ASN A 20 21.01 -12.94 8.41
C ASN A 20 19.53 -13.40 8.41
N TYR A 21 18.81 -13.26 9.54
CA TYR A 21 17.42 -13.70 9.63
C TYR A 21 16.46 -12.61 9.17
N ILE A 22 15.68 -12.92 8.13
CA ILE A 22 14.65 -12.02 7.57
C ILE A 22 13.63 -11.59 8.63
N SER A 23 13.26 -12.49 9.54
CA SER A 23 12.34 -12.20 10.64
C SER A 23 12.90 -11.13 11.59
N PHE A 24 14.17 -11.24 12.00
CA PHE A 24 14.84 -10.25 12.83
C PHE A 24 14.95 -8.90 12.13
N ARG A 25 15.40 -8.91 10.87
CA ARG A 25 15.51 -7.68 10.04
C ARG A 25 14.16 -7.00 9.85
N THR A 26 13.10 -7.78 9.64
CA THR A 26 11.73 -7.25 9.54
C THR A 26 11.28 -6.60 10.84
N GLY A 27 11.52 -7.24 11.99
CA GLY A 27 11.25 -6.66 13.31
C GLY A 27 12.03 -5.36 13.55
N GLY A 28 13.32 -5.36 13.21
CA GLY A 28 14.16 -4.16 13.25
C GLY A 28 13.64 -3.05 12.34
N ALA A 29 13.16 -3.40 11.15
CA ALA A 29 12.62 -2.47 10.18
C ALA A 29 11.29 -1.84 10.64
N ILE A 30 10.40 -2.62 11.25
CA ILE A 30 9.16 -2.12 11.88
C ILE A 30 9.50 -1.12 12.98
N LEU A 31 10.38 -1.50 13.92
CA LEU A 31 10.74 -0.64 15.04
C LEU A 31 11.43 0.64 14.58
N THR A 32 12.35 0.54 13.62
CA THR A 32 13.11 1.69 13.11
C THR A 32 12.19 2.69 12.41
N SER A 33 11.31 2.25 11.52
CA SER A 33 10.39 3.16 10.83
C SER A 33 9.36 3.77 11.79
N MET A 34 8.87 3.00 12.77
CA MET A 34 7.98 3.51 13.81
C MET A 34 8.64 4.58 14.67
N LEU A 35 9.88 4.36 15.12
CA LEU A 35 10.65 5.33 15.90
C LEU A 35 10.92 6.61 15.11
N ILE A 36 11.31 6.50 13.84
CA ILE A 36 11.49 7.68 12.97
C ILE A 36 10.17 8.46 12.88
N ALA A 37 9.06 7.78 12.62
CA ALA A 37 7.75 8.42 12.52
C ALA A 37 7.33 9.12 13.83
N PHE A 38 7.55 8.51 15.00
CA PHE A 38 7.24 9.12 16.30
C PHE A 38 8.16 10.30 16.65
N ILE A 39 9.46 10.20 16.37
CA ILE A 39 10.42 11.24 16.74
C ILE A 39 10.30 12.46 15.81
N PHE A 40 10.13 12.22 14.50
CA PHE A 40 10.11 13.29 13.49
C PHE A 40 8.70 13.78 13.14
N GLY A 41 7.65 13.01 13.47
CA GLY A 41 6.25 13.36 13.21
C GLY A 41 5.86 14.76 13.69
N PRO A 42 6.08 15.14 14.96
CA PRO A 42 5.68 16.45 15.48
C PRO A 42 6.37 17.61 14.75
N LYS A 43 7.64 17.43 14.38
CA LYS A 43 8.42 18.44 13.62
C LYS A 43 7.85 18.59 12.22
N LEU A 44 7.58 17.49 11.53
CA LEU A 44 7.02 17.51 10.18
C LEU A 44 5.63 18.17 10.18
N ILE A 45 4.75 17.77 11.09
CA ILE A 45 3.39 18.33 11.20
C ILE A 45 3.43 19.83 11.44
N ARG A 46 4.35 20.32 12.29
CA ARG A 46 4.55 21.76 12.49
C ARG A 46 4.97 22.48 11.21
N VAL A 47 5.93 21.92 10.46
CA VAL A 47 6.38 22.48 9.18
C VAL A 47 5.25 22.53 8.17
N LEU A 48 4.46 21.45 8.06
CA LEU A 48 3.31 21.38 7.16
C LEU A 48 2.24 22.41 7.56
N ARG A 49 1.94 22.54 8.86
CA ARG A 49 0.97 23.52 9.36
C ARG A 49 1.39 24.95 9.02
N VAL A 50 2.67 25.30 9.21
CA VAL A 50 3.19 26.64 8.88
C VAL A 50 3.17 26.90 7.37
N LYS A 51 3.55 25.91 6.55
CA LYS A 51 3.60 26.07 5.08
C LYS A 51 2.21 26.13 4.44
N GLN A 52 1.26 25.35 4.95
CA GLN A 52 -0.08 25.24 4.35
C GLN A 52 -1.04 26.31 4.89
N GLY A 53 -0.83 26.80 6.11
CA GLY A 53 -1.60 27.89 6.74
C GLY A 53 -3.08 27.54 6.95
N LYS A 54 -3.87 27.60 5.87
CA LYS A 54 -5.30 27.29 5.83
C LYS A 54 -5.61 25.79 5.78
N GLY A 55 -4.60 24.93 5.70
CA GLY A 55 -4.76 23.48 5.56
C GLY A 55 -5.20 23.09 4.14
N GLN A 56 -5.80 21.90 4.02
CA GLN A 56 -6.29 21.39 2.73
C GLN A 56 -7.59 22.10 2.30
N PRO A 57 -7.71 22.55 1.03
CA PRO A 57 -8.97 23.07 0.50
C PRO A 57 -10.05 21.98 0.51
N ILE A 58 -11.10 22.17 1.31
CA ILE A 58 -12.19 21.19 1.44
C ILE A 58 -13.16 21.32 0.26
N ARG A 59 -13.58 20.20 -0.33
CA ARG A 59 -14.59 20.17 -1.40
C ARG A 59 -15.97 20.52 -0.84
N GLN A 60 -16.73 21.35 -1.56
CA GLN A 60 -18.10 21.71 -1.17
C GLN A 60 -19.10 20.55 -1.32
N ASP A 61 -18.77 19.54 -2.13
CA ASP A 61 -19.63 18.37 -2.38
C ASP A 61 -19.47 17.26 -1.30
N GLY A 62 -18.70 17.50 -0.23
CA GLY A 62 -18.47 16.58 0.89
C GLY A 62 -19.63 16.53 1.90
N PRO A 63 -19.66 15.57 2.84
CA PRO A 63 -20.64 15.59 3.91
C PRO A 63 -20.45 16.83 4.83
N GLU A 64 -21.54 17.47 5.23
CA GLU A 64 -21.54 18.77 5.93
C GLU A 64 -20.71 18.80 7.22
N GLY A 65 -20.66 17.69 7.97
CA GLY A 65 -19.85 17.57 9.19
C GLY A 65 -18.34 17.67 8.96
N HIS A 66 -17.84 17.24 7.80
CA HIS A 66 -16.40 17.28 7.47
C HIS A 66 -15.89 18.69 7.22
N ILE A 67 -16.74 19.55 6.65
CA ILE A 67 -16.35 20.90 6.22
C ILE A 67 -15.93 21.77 7.42
N ILE A 68 -16.59 21.58 8.56
CA ILE A 68 -16.33 22.37 9.77
C ILE A 68 -15.29 21.68 10.67
N ALA A 69 -15.41 20.36 10.87
CA ALA A 69 -14.57 19.63 11.81
C ALA A 69 -13.13 19.40 11.32
N LYS A 70 -12.89 19.34 10.00
CA LYS A 70 -11.59 19.03 9.40
C LYS A 70 -10.84 20.26 8.87
N ALA A 71 -11.36 21.46 9.13
CA ALA A 71 -10.75 22.71 8.69
C ALA A 71 -9.41 22.97 9.42
N GLY A 72 -8.37 23.34 8.66
CA GLY A 72 -7.07 23.71 9.20
C GLY A 72 -6.10 22.55 9.47
N THR A 73 -6.52 21.30 9.30
CA THR A 73 -5.61 20.14 9.39
C THR A 73 -4.71 20.09 8.15
N PRO A 74 -3.38 20.00 8.31
CA PRO A 74 -2.45 19.89 7.18
C PRO A 74 -2.57 18.54 6.48
N THR A 75 -2.34 18.53 5.16
CA THR A 75 -2.24 17.34 4.32
C THR A 75 -0.78 16.99 4.01
N MET A 76 -0.51 15.96 3.19
CA MET A 76 0.82 15.41 2.89
C MET A 76 1.50 14.67 4.05
N GLY A 77 0.74 14.17 5.01
CA GLY A 77 1.25 13.32 6.08
C GLY A 77 1.90 12.03 5.58
N GLY A 78 1.55 11.59 4.36
CA GLY A 78 2.22 10.50 3.65
C GLY A 78 3.73 10.67 3.51
N LEU A 79 4.25 11.91 3.55
CA LEU A 79 5.70 12.15 3.56
C LEU A 79 6.37 11.55 4.81
N LEU A 80 5.70 11.57 5.97
CA LEU A 80 6.19 10.92 7.18
C LEU A 80 6.35 9.42 6.97
N ILE A 81 5.34 8.80 6.35
CA ILE A 81 5.31 7.36 6.09
C ILE A 81 6.44 7.01 5.12
N LEU A 82 6.52 7.71 3.99
CA LEU A 82 7.52 7.48 2.94
C LEU A 82 8.95 7.60 3.47
N VAL A 83 9.28 8.71 4.13
CA VAL A 83 10.65 8.93 4.63
C VAL A 83 11.02 7.88 5.66
N SER A 84 10.13 7.58 6.61
CA SER A 84 10.39 6.59 7.66
C SER A 84 10.54 5.17 7.09
N MET A 85 9.68 4.80 6.13
CA MET A 85 9.71 3.50 5.47
C MET A 85 10.95 3.32 4.58
N VAL A 86 11.32 4.33 3.80
CA VAL A 86 12.48 4.26 2.88
C VAL A 86 13.77 4.16 3.69
N ILE A 87 13.97 5.01 4.69
CA ILE A 87 15.17 4.95 5.53
C ILE A 87 15.28 3.58 6.20
N SER A 88 14.18 3.09 6.80
CA SER A 88 14.19 1.79 7.46
C SER A 88 14.48 0.63 6.50
N THR A 89 13.85 0.62 5.32
CA THR A 89 14.10 -0.38 4.28
C THR A 89 15.57 -0.39 3.85
N LEU A 90 16.19 0.78 3.65
CA LEU A 90 17.59 0.87 3.22
C LEU A 90 18.59 0.40 4.29
N LEU A 91 18.22 0.55 5.57
CA LEU A 91 19.03 0.07 6.68
C LEU A 91 18.98 -1.46 6.76
N TRP A 92 17.77 -2.03 6.73
CA TRP A 92 17.54 -3.45 7.05
C TRP A 92 17.46 -4.37 5.84
N GLY A 93 17.18 -3.86 4.64
CA GLY A 93 16.99 -4.62 3.40
C GLY A 93 18.30 -4.99 2.69
N ASP A 94 18.22 -6.01 1.85
CA ASP A 94 19.30 -6.41 0.95
C ASP A 94 19.19 -5.59 -0.34
N LEU A 95 20.15 -4.68 -0.54
CA LEU A 95 20.12 -3.73 -1.64
C LEU A 95 20.52 -4.36 -2.98
N HIS A 96 20.94 -5.63 -3.00
CA HIS A 96 21.14 -6.38 -4.23
C HIS A 96 19.84 -7.01 -4.74
N ASN A 97 18.79 -7.03 -3.91
CA ASN A 97 17.56 -7.71 -4.24
C ASN A 97 16.67 -6.87 -5.18
N PRO A 98 16.31 -7.39 -6.38
CA PRO A 98 15.50 -6.65 -7.34
C PRO A 98 14.06 -6.42 -6.88
N PHE A 99 13.46 -7.36 -6.13
CA PHE A 99 12.07 -7.23 -5.66
C PHE A 99 11.93 -6.12 -4.61
N LEU A 100 12.93 -5.94 -3.75
CA LEU A 100 13.00 -4.81 -2.83
C LEU A 100 12.94 -3.47 -3.60
N TRP A 101 13.75 -3.34 -4.65
CA TRP A 101 13.79 -2.12 -5.46
C TRP A 101 12.53 -1.91 -6.27
N VAL A 102 11.89 -2.97 -6.77
CA VAL A 102 10.60 -2.85 -7.47
C VAL A 102 9.55 -2.21 -6.56
N VAL A 103 9.40 -2.73 -5.33
CA VAL A 103 8.40 -2.18 -4.39
C VAL A 103 8.77 -0.74 -4.02
N LEU A 104 10.05 -0.45 -3.73
CA LEU A 104 10.49 0.92 -3.44
C LEU A 104 10.28 1.88 -4.62
N LEU A 105 10.59 1.47 -5.84
CA LEU A 105 10.41 2.27 -7.06
C LEU A 105 8.95 2.70 -7.22
N VAL A 106 8.02 1.75 -7.07
CA VAL A 106 6.59 2.03 -7.17
C VAL A 106 6.15 2.93 -6.01
N THR A 107 6.51 2.60 -4.77
CA THR A 107 6.11 3.38 -3.60
C THR A 107 6.62 4.82 -3.66
N ILE A 108 7.91 5.02 -3.96
CA ILE A 108 8.52 6.36 -4.07
C ILE A 108 7.96 7.09 -5.29
N GLY A 109 7.89 6.42 -6.45
CA GLY A 109 7.39 7.02 -7.68
C GLY A 109 5.93 7.49 -7.56
N PHE A 110 5.06 6.67 -6.99
CA PHE A 110 3.66 7.04 -6.75
C PHE A 110 3.55 8.08 -5.62
N GLY A 111 4.43 8.01 -4.62
CA GLY A 111 4.54 9.03 -3.58
C GLY A 111 4.93 10.41 -4.13
N VAL A 112 5.84 10.47 -5.10
CA VAL A 112 6.23 11.71 -5.78
C VAL A 112 5.07 12.26 -6.61
N ILE A 113 4.34 11.40 -7.33
CA ILE A 113 3.14 11.81 -8.07
C ILE A 113 2.08 12.37 -7.12
N GLY A 114 1.81 11.69 -6.01
CA GLY A 114 0.86 12.12 -4.98
C GLY A 114 1.29 13.42 -4.31
N PHE A 115 2.58 13.57 -4.01
CA PHE A 115 3.14 14.80 -3.47
C PHE A 115 2.97 15.98 -4.42
N ALA A 116 3.25 15.78 -5.72
CA ALA A 116 3.05 16.81 -6.73
C ALA A 116 1.56 17.21 -6.82
N ASP A 117 0.65 16.25 -6.74
CA ASP A 117 -0.79 16.48 -6.74
C ASP A 117 -1.25 17.29 -5.52
N ASP A 118 -0.87 16.87 -4.31
CA ASP A 118 -1.18 17.57 -3.07
C ASP A 118 -0.56 18.97 -3.05
N TYR A 119 0.66 19.13 -3.57
CA TYR A 119 1.36 20.41 -3.61
C TYR A 119 0.64 21.40 -4.52
N LEU A 120 0.16 20.94 -5.68
CA LEU A 120 -0.65 21.76 -6.57
C LEU A 120 -1.98 22.17 -5.92
N LYS A 121 -2.67 21.26 -5.23
CA LYS A 121 -3.93 21.56 -4.53
C LYS A 121 -3.75 22.66 -3.48
N VAL A 122 -2.72 22.52 -2.65
CA VAL A 122 -2.40 23.46 -1.56
C VAL A 122 -1.91 24.80 -2.13
N SER A 123 -0.93 24.79 -3.03
CA SER A 123 -0.32 26.01 -3.56
C SER A 123 -1.31 26.87 -4.33
N ARG A 124 -2.27 26.25 -5.04
CA ARG A 124 -3.29 26.95 -5.81
C ARG A 124 -4.57 27.22 -5.03
N GLN A 125 -4.67 26.73 -3.78
CA GLN A 125 -5.88 26.77 -2.96
C GLN A 125 -7.11 26.29 -3.74
N ASN A 126 -6.94 25.24 -4.54
CA ASN A 126 -7.95 24.71 -5.43
C ASN A 126 -8.04 23.18 -5.23
N PRO A 127 -9.24 22.60 -5.07
CA PRO A 127 -9.38 21.15 -4.93
C PRO A 127 -8.94 20.36 -6.17
N LYS A 128 -8.72 21.02 -7.31
CA LYS A 128 -8.15 20.43 -8.53
C LYS A 128 -6.62 20.36 -8.41
N GLY A 129 -6.10 19.14 -8.34
CA GLY A 129 -4.66 18.85 -8.39
C GLY A 129 -4.13 18.71 -9.82
N LEU A 130 -3.22 17.77 -10.01
CA LEU A 130 -2.68 17.34 -11.28
C LEU A 130 -3.80 16.83 -12.20
N ASN A 131 -3.59 16.97 -13.51
CA ASN A 131 -4.51 16.39 -14.48
C ASN A 131 -4.53 14.86 -14.34
N GLY A 132 -5.71 14.29 -14.09
CA GLY A 132 -5.88 12.85 -13.87
C GLY A 132 -5.34 11.97 -15.01
N LYS A 133 -5.35 12.45 -16.26
CA LYS A 133 -4.74 11.72 -17.40
C LYS A 133 -3.22 11.64 -17.30
N ILE A 134 -2.58 12.74 -16.87
CA ILE A 134 -1.13 12.78 -16.67
C ILE A 134 -0.75 11.92 -15.48
N LYS A 135 -1.51 12.02 -14.38
CA LYS A 135 -1.35 11.18 -13.18
C LYS A 135 -1.35 9.69 -13.55
N LEU A 136 -2.39 9.22 -14.25
CA LEU A 136 -2.48 7.83 -14.70
C LEU A 136 -1.34 7.44 -15.65
N LEU A 137 -0.98 8.30 -16.61
CA LEU A 137 0.11 8.00 -17.54
C LEU A 137 1.45 7.77 -16.81
N LEU A 138 1.75 8.60 -15.80
CA LEU A 138 2.94 8.45 -14.98
C LEU A 138 2.88 7.18 -14.10
N GLU A 139 1.72 6.91 -13.49
CA GLU A 139 1.51 5.69 -12.69
C GLU A 139 1.69 4.42 -13.54
N PHE A 140 1.10 4.36 -14.73
CA PHE A 140 1.26 3.24 -15.65
C PHE A 140 2.69 3.11 -16.18
N GLY A 141 3.41 4.21 -16.42
CA GLY A 141 4.80 4.18 -16.84
C GLY A 141 5.72 3.56 -15.79
N ILE A 142 5.59 3.99 -14.52
CA ILE A 142 6.35 3.43 -13.39
C ILE A 142 5.95 1.98 -13.15
N ALA A 143 4.65 1.65 -13.19
CA ALA A 143 4.18 0.29 -13.02
C ALA A 143 4.69 -0.64 -14.12
N ALA A 144 4.76 -0.20 -15.38
CA ALA A 144 5.27 -1.02 -16.48
C ALA A 144 6.75 -1.36 -16.29
N LEU A 145 7.57 -0.39 -15.87
CA LEU A 145 8.98 -0.62 -15.54
C LEU A 145 9.12 -1.60 -14.37
N ALA A 146 8.34 -1.40 -13.31
CA ALA A 146 8.32 -2.27 -12.14
C ALA A 146 7.95 -3.72 -12.48
N VAL A 147 6.88 -3.92 -13.26
CA VAL A 147 6.44 -5.25 -13.70
C VAL A 147 7.48 -5.89 -14.61
N TYR A 148 8.08 -5.14 -15.53
CA TYR A 148 9.15 -5.64 -16.38
C TYR A 148 10.33 -6.16 -15.56
N VAL A 149 10.80 -5.39 -14.57
CA VAL A 149 11.89 -5.82 -13.66
C VAL A 149 11.47 -7.05 -12.85
N CYS A 150 10.23 -7.12 -12.34
CA CYS A 150 9.71 -8.32 -11.67
C CYS A 150 9.74 -9.56 -12.57
N VAL A 151 9.38 -9.43 -13.85
CA VAL A 151 9.42 -10.54 -14.82
C VAL A 151 10.86 -11.00 -15.02
N GLN A 152 11.82 -10.08 -15.17
CA GLN A 152 13.24 -10.44 -15.33
C GLN A 152 13.87 -11.05 -14.07
N ALA A 153 13.42 -10.63 -12.89
CA ALA A 153 13.91 -11.12 -11.61
C ALA A 153 13.29 -12.48 -11.22
N THR A 154 12.14 -12.83 -11.79
CA THR A 154 11.47 -14.10 -11.51
C THR A 154 12.09 -15.19 -12.39
N PRO A 155 12.59 -16.31 -11.83
CA PRO A 155 13.16 -17.38 -12.63
C PRO A 155 12.13 -17.97 -13.61
N ASP A 156 12.59 -18.32 -14.81
CA ASP A 156 11.79 -19.09 -15.75
C ASP A 156 11.61 -20.52 -15.22
N THR A 157 10.41 -20.81 -14.76
CA THR A 157 9.98 -22.16 -14.38
C THR A 157 9.29 -22.84 -15.57
N PRO A 158 9.17 -24.19 -15.59
CA PRO A 158 8.44 -24.90 -16.65
C PRO A 158 6.99 -24.44 -16.85
N GLU A 159 6.39 -23.84 -15.82
CA GLU A 159 5.03 -23.28 -15.83
C GLU A 159 4.97 -21.83 -16.32
N ASN A 160 6.10 -21.25 -16.77
CA ASN A 160 6.25 -19.84 -17.15
C ASN A 160 5.82 -18.87 -16.04
N LEU A 161 6.21 -19.15 -14.79
CA LEU A 161 5.79 -18.37 -13.61
C LEU A 161 6.05 -16.87 -13.76
N ALA A 162 7.16 -16.47 -14.40
CA ALA A 162 7.50 -15.07 -14.61
C ALA A 162 6.35 -14.27 -15.25
N THR A 163 5.70 -14.84 -16.27
CA THR A 163 4.58 -14.21 -17.00
C THR A 163 3.23 -14.91 -16.77
N GLY A 164 3.18 -15.78 -15.77
CA GLY A 164 2.00 -16.56 -15.41
C GLY A 164 1.20 -15.93 -14.28
N LEU A 165 -0.11 -16.16 -14.27
CA LEU A 165 -1.01 -15.79 -13.18
C LEU A 165 -1.34 -17.02 -12.34
N ALA A 166 -0.86 -17.05 -11.09
CA ALA A 166 -1.12 -18.18 -10.20
C ALA A 166 -2.56 -18.13 -9.67
N VAL A 167 -3.36 -19.17 -9.96
CA VAL A 167 -4.77 -19.22 -9.56
C VAL A 167 -4.91 -19.77 -8.14
N PRO A 168 -5.43 -19.00 -7.16
CA PRO A 168 -5.61 -19.53 -5.81
C PRO A 168 -6.57 -20.74 -5.85
N PHE A 169 -6.50 -21.65 -4.86
CA PHE A 169 -7.34 -22.84 -4.72
C PHE A 169 -7.13 -23.98 -5.73
N LEU A 170 -6.41 -23.75 -6.83
CA LEU A 170 -6.05 -24.78 -7.79
C LEU A 170 -4.56 -25.09 -7.68
N LYS A 171 -4.22 -26.36 -7.38
CA LYS A 171 -2.83 -26.83 -7.36
C LYS A 171 -2.19 -26.65 -8.74
N ASN A 172 -0.97 -26.11 -8.77
CA ASN A 172 -0.12 -26.01 -9.97
C ASN A 172 -0.82 -25.41 -11.20
N THR A 173 -1.83 -24.55 -10.98
CA THR A 173 -2.55 -23.90 -12.08
C THR A 173 -2.03 -22.49 -12.22
N VAL A 174 -1.21 -22.31 -13.25
CA VAL A 174 -0.68 -21.02 -13.68
C VAL A 174 -1.25 -20.71 -15.06
N ILE A 175 -1.98 -19.61 -15.18
CA ILE A 175 -2.49 -19.14 -16.47
C ILE A 175 -1.38 -18.32 -17.13
N GLY A 176 -0.74 -18.86 -18.17
CA GLY A 176 0.29 -18.15 -18.92
C GLY A 176 -0.28 -16.96 -19.67
N LEU A 177 0.00 -15.74 -19.21
CA LEU A 177 -0.42 -14.51 -19.90
C LEU A 177 0.62 -14.03 -20.92
N GLY A 178 1.87 -14.50 -20.82
CA GLY A 178 2.95 -14.07 -21.70
C GLY A 178 3.14 -12.56 -21.62
N ILE A 179 3.22 -11.89 -22.78
CA ILE A 179 3.37 -10.43 -22.84
C ILE A 179 2.19 -9.66 -22.20
N MET A 180 0.99 -10.27 -22.15
CA MET A 180 -0.18 -9.68 -21.51
C MET A 180 -0.06 -9.61 -19.99
N PHE A 181 0.93 -10.28 -19.40
CA PHE A 181 1.24 -10.13 -17.99
C PHE A 181 1.64 -8.69 -17.63
N ILE A 182 2.34 -7.99 -18.51
CA ILE A 182 2.78 -6.60 -18.26
C ILE A 182 1.58 -5.66 -18.06
N PRO A 183 0.64 -5.51 -19.02
CA PRO A 183 -0.52 -4.65 -18.82
C PRO A 183 -1.41 -5.12 -17.65
N PHE A 184 -1.50 -6.43 -17.41
CA PHE A 184 -2.22 -6.97 -16.25
C PHE A 184 -1.57 -6.54 -14.92
N GLY A 185 -0.25 -6.71 -14.77
CA GLY A 185 0.48 -6.28 -13.58
C GLY A 185 0.38 -4.77 -13.36
N CYS A 186 0.40 -3.97 -14.43
CA CYS A 186 0.14 -2.54 -14.33
C CYS A 186 -1.26 -2.24 -13.78
N LEU A 187 -2.29 -2.95 -14.25
CA LEU A 187 -3.66 -2.79 -13.74
C LEU A 187 -3.75 -3.14 -12.26
N VAL A 188 -3.04 -4.18 -11.80
CA VAL A 188 -2.96 -4.54 -10.37
C VAL A 188 -2.34 -3.40 -9.57
N ILE A 189 -1.15 -2.93 -9.97
CA ILE A 189 -0.42 -1.88 -9.23
C ILE A 189 -1.18 -0.54 -9.21
N VAL A 190 -1.58 -0.05 -10.38
CA VAL A 190 -2.28 1.23 -10.53
C VAL A 190 -3.68 1.15 -9.92
N GLY A 191 -4.38 0.02 -10.10
CA GLY A 191 -5.68 -0.23 -9.50
C GLY A 191 -5.64 -0.21 -7.98
N SER A 192 -4.66 -0.89 -7.36
CA SER A 192 -4.48 -0.88 -5.91
C SER A 192 -4.14 0.51 -5.36
N SER A 193 -3.26 1.26 -6.03
CA SER A 193 -2.94 2.66 -5.69
C SER A 193 -4.19 3.54 -5.64
N ASN A 194 -4.97 3.53 -6.72
CA ASN A 194 -6.18 4.35 -6.81
C ASN A 194 -7.29 3.86 -5.88
N ALA A 195 -7.41 2.55 -5.64
CA ALA A 195 -8.36 2.00 -4.68
C ALA A 195 -8.07 2.49 -3.25
N VAL A 196 -6.80 2.47 -2.81
CA VAL A 196 -6.41 3.01 -1.50
C VAL A 196 -6.64 4.52 -1.41
N ASN A 197 -6.34 5.27 -2.48
CA ASN A 197 -6.64 6.71 -2.55
C ASN A 197 -8.13 7.03 -2.42
N LEU A 198 -9.01 6.21 -3.01
CA LEU A 198 -10.46 6.36 -2.84
C LEU A 198 -10.93 6.03 -1.42
N THR A 199 -10.23 5.17 -0.69
CA THR A 199 -10.56 4.79 0.70
C THR A 199 -10.08 5.81 1.74
N ASP A 200 -9.11 6.67 1.41
CA ASP A 200 -8.55 7.69 2.32
C ASP A 200 -9.46 8.92 2.47
N GLY A 201 -10.74 8.69 2.83
CA GLY A 201 -11.76 9.72 3.01
C GLY A 201 -12.12 10.03 4.47
N LEU A 202 -11.76 9.14 5.41
CA LEU A 202 -12.03 9.26 6.85
C LEU A 202 -10.77 9.02 7.68
N ASP A 203 -10.73 9.58 8.88
CA ASP A 203 -9.56 9.56 9.76
C ASP A 203 -9.25 8.11 10.19
N GLY A 204 -8.05 7.61 9.87
CA GLY A 204 -7.64 6.24 10.15
C GLY A 204 -8.30 5.15 9.29
N LEU A 205 -9.16 5.50 8.33
CA LEU A 205 -9.89 4.52 7.51
C LEU A 205 -8.97 3.74 6.57
N ALA A 206 -8.02 4.41 5.91
CA ALA A 206 -7.16 3.75 4.94
C ALA A 206 -5.95 3.06 5.59
N ILE A 207 -5.28 3.70 6.55
CA ILE A 207 -3.98 3.23 7.04
C ILE A 207 -4.04 1.87 7.74
N VAL A 208 -5.07 1.60 8.55
CA VAL A 208 -5.16 0.32 9.28
C VAL A 208 -5.45 -0.85 8.34
N PRO A 209 -6.42 -0.79 7.42
CA PRO A 209 -6.58 -1.81 6.38
C PRO A 209 -5.32 -1.99 5.52
N VAL A 210 -4.57 -0.91 5.23
CA VAL A 210 -3.30 -1.02 4.52
C VAL A 210 -2.29 -1.82 5.34
N MET A 211 -2.15 -1.54 6.65
CA MET A 211 -1.25 -2.28 7.53
C MET A 211 -1.65 -3.74 7.67
N ILE A 212 -2.95 -4.05 7.74
CA ILE A 212 -3.47 -5.42 7.75
C ILE A 212 -3.09 -6.14 6.45
N ALA A 213 -3.31 -5.50 5.29
CA ALA A 213 -2.93 -6.06 4.00
C ALA A 213 -1.41 -6.24 3.88
N ALA A 214 -0.62 -5.27 4.34
CA ALA A 214 0.83 -5.32 4.36
C ALA A 214 1.34 -6.45 5.28
N ALA A 215 0.71 -6.67 6.43
CA ALA A 215 1.05 -7.78 7.32
C ALA A 215 0.80 -9.14 6.67
N SER A 216 -0.35 -9.30 6.00
CA SER A 216 -0.66 -10.51 5.25
C SER A 216 0.33 -10.74 4.10
N PHE A 217 0.64 -9.70 3.31
CA PHE A 217 1.62 -9.81 2.22
C PHE A 217 3.05 -9.98 2.71
N SER A 218 3.39 -9.46 3.89
CA SER A 218 4.68 -9.69 4.54
C SER A 218 4.84 -11.17 4.91
N ALA A 219 3.78 -11.80 5.44
CA ALA A 219 3.72 -13.24 5.68
C ALA A 219 3.79 -14.05 4.37
N ILE A 220 3.03 -13.66 3.34
CA ILE A 220 3.07 -14.32 2.02
C ILE A 220 4.49 -14.26 1.43
N ALA A 221 5.11 -13.07 1.39
CA ALA A 221 6.46 -12.88 0.87
C ALA A 221 7.49 -13.75 1.61
N TYR A 222 7.37 -13.84 2.94
CA TYR A 222 8.25 -14.68 3.76
C TYR A 222 8.12 -16.17 3.41
N LEU A 223 6.89 -16.65 3.21
CA LEU A 223 6.61 -18.06 2.91
C LEU A 223 6.98 -18.43 1.46
N VAL A 224 6.60 -17.58 0.50
CA VAL A 224 6.84 -17.74 -0.95
C VAL A 224 8.33 -17.62 -1.30
N GLY A 225 9.07 -16.79 -0.57
CA GLY A 225 10.51 -16.64 -0.73
C GLY A 225 11.34 -17.75 -0.08
N ASN A 226 10.71 -18.71 0.61
CA ASN A 226 11.40 -19.77 1.33
C ASN A 226 11.27 -21.13 0.61
N SER A 227 12.41 -21.76 0.31
CA SER A 227 12.49 -23.02 -0.44
C SER A 227 11.89 -24.24 0.28
N ILE A 228 11.69 -24.17 1.61
CA ILE A 228 11.08 -25.23 2.40
C ILE A 228 9.57 -25.01 2.52
N TYR A 229 9.14 -23.78 2.82
CA TYR A 229 7.73 -23.47 3.05
C TYR A 229 6.90 -23.41 1.78
N ALA A 230 7.43 -22.85 0.69
CA ALA A 230 6.67 -22.72 -0.56
C ALA A 230 6.20 -24.09 -1.10
N PRO A 231 7.05 -25.13 -1.20
CA PRO A 231 6.61 -26.47 -1.59
C PRO A 231 5.64 -27.12 -0.59
N TYR A 232 5.85 -26.93 0.72
CA TYR A 232 4.96 -27.49 1.75
C TYR A 232 3.53 -26.92 1.69
N LEU A 233 3.40 -25.66 1.29
CA LEU A 233 2.12 -24.97 1.13
C LEU A 233 1.52 -25.14 -0.28
N GLY A 234 2.28 -25.66 -1.25
CA GLY A 234 1.83 -25.74 -2.64
C GLY A 234 1.70 -24.37 -3.32
N VAL A 235 2.45 -23.37 -2.84
CA VAL A 235 2.50 -22.01 -3.42
C VAL A 235 3.73 -21.87 -4.31
N PRO A 236 3.71 -20.97 -5.32
CA PRO A 236 4.88 -20.74 -6.16
C PRO A 236 6.07 -20.35 -5.30
N TYR A 237 7.25 -20.88 -5.62
CA TYR A 237 8.50 -20.46 -5.01
C TYR A 237 9.10 -19.31 -5.83
N VAL A 238 9.29 -18.15 -5.21
CA VAL A 238 9.90 -16.97 -5.85
C VAL A 238 11.15 -16.58 -5.08
N PRO A 239 12.35 -17.02 -5.51
CA PRO A 239 13.61 -16.73 -4.84
C PRO A 239 13.80 -15.22 -4.63
N GLY A 240 14.22 -14.82 -3.42
CA GLY A 240 14.47 -13.42 -3.10
C GLY A 240 13.23 -12.57 -2.82
N SER A 241 12.01 -13.04 -3.07
CA SER A 241 10.79 -12.28 -2.76
C SER A 241 10.59 -12.02 -1.26
N SER A 242 11.28 -12.77 -0.39
CA SER A 242 11.24 -12.57 1.07
C SER A 242 11.83 -11.24 1.53
N GLU A 243 12.63 -10.54 0.73
CA GLU A 243 13.07 -9.17 1.05
C GLU A 243 11.91 -8.16 1.03
N VAL A 244 10.82 -8.47 0.30
CA VAL A 244 9.59 -7.67 0.33
C VAL A 244 8.96 -7.64 1.73
N THR A 245 9.17 -8.67 2.55
CA THR A 245 8.75 -8.73 3.96
C THR A 245 9.32 -7.53 4.76
N ILE A 246 10.56 -7.12 4.49
CA ILE A 246 11.23 -6.01 5.17
C ILE A 246 10.65 -4.66 4.71
N VAL A 247 10.35 -4.52 3.43
CA VAL A 247 9.70 -3.32 2.86
C VAL A 247 8.32 -3.13 3.48
N LEU A 248 7.51 -4.18 3.51
CA LEU A 248 6.17 -4.16 4.11
C LEU A 248 6.22 -4.03 5.64
N GLY A 249 7.21 -4.60 6.30
CA GLY A 249 7.46 -4.37 7.73
C GLY A 249 7.76 -2.90 8.02
N SER A 250 8.63 -2.28 7.22
CA SER A 250 8.92 -0.84 7.31
C SER A 250 7.65 0.00 7.12
N LEU A 251 6.78 -0.38 6.18
CA LEU A 251 5.48 0.24 5.96
C LEU A 251 4.58 0.11 7.19
N ILE A 252 4.48 -1.07 7.80
CA ILE A 252 3.68 -1.29 9.01
C ILE A 252 4.16 -0.38 10.15
N GLY A 253 5.47 -0.35 10.42
CA GLY A 253 6.02 0.51 11.47
C GLY A 253 5.78 2.00 11.22
N ALA A 254 5.99 2.46 9.98
CA ALA A 254 5.72 3.84 9.59
C ALA A 254 4.21 4.17 9.66
N GLY A 255 3.35 3.20 9.33
CA GLY A 255 1.90 3.30 9.41
C GLY A 255 1.40 3.41 10.85
N LEU A 256 1.95 2.62 11.78
CA LEU A 256 1.66 2.74 13.21
C LEU A 256 2.10 4.12 13.74
N GLY A 257 3.29 4.56 13.32
CA GLY A 257 3.81 5.89 13.61
C GLY A 257 2.91 7.02 13.13
N PHE A 258 2.41 6.91 11.90
CA PHE A 258 1.48 7.88 11.32
C PHE A 258 0.09 7.83 11.96
N LEU A 259 -0.44 6.63 12.24
CA LEU A 259 -1.74 6.44 12.86
C LEU A 259 -1.84 7.15 14.21
N TRP A 260 -0.75 7.20 14.98
CA TRP A 260 -0.69 7.98 16.22
C TRP A 260 -1.07 9.45 16.04
N TYR A 261 -0.75 10.04 14.89
CA TYR A 261 -1.10 11.43 14.56
C TYR A 261 -2.37 11.58 13.73
N ASN A 262 -2.83 10.50 13.10
CA ASN A 262 -4.00 10.49 12.21
C ASN A 262 -5.27 9.95 12.87
N ALA A 263 -5.15 9.24 14.00
CA ALA A 263 -6.30 8.76 14.75
C ALA A 263 -7.23 9.93 15.15
N PRO A 264 -8.56 9.75 15.14
CA PRO A 264 -9.50 10.82 15.45
C PRO A 264 -9.28 11.44 16.84
N PRO A 265 -9.22 12.78 16.96
CA PRO A 265 -9.22 13.79 15.88
C PRO A 265 -7.85 13.92 15.19
N ALA A 266 -7.82 13.82 13.85
CA ALA A 266 -6.56 13.82 13.09
C ALA A 266 -5.78 15.15 13.19
N MET A 267 -4.48 15.06 13.46
CA MET A 267 -3.54 16.19 13.42
C MET A 267 -2.91 16.41 12.04
N VAL A 268 -2.98 15.40 11.17
CA VAL A 268 -2.47 15.43 9.79
C VAL A 268 -3.23 14.42 8.93
N PHE A 269 -3.53 14.79 7.68
CA PHE A 269 -4.09 13.89 6.68
C PHE A 269 -3.01 13.25 5.83
N MET A 270 -3.25 12.00 5.42
CA MET A 270 -2.29 11.23 4.63
C MET A 270 -2.04 11.90 3.28
N GLY A 271 -3.13 12.30 2.59
CA GLY A 271 -3.06 12.93 1.27
C GLY A 271 -2.72 11.94 0.17
N ASP A 272 -2.80 12.40 -1.09
CA ASP A 272 -2.46 11.58 -2.26
C ASP A 272 -1.02 11.06 -2.17
N THR A 273 -0.12 11.83 -1.54
CA THR A 273 1.27 11.45 -1.24
C THR A 273 1.38 10.07 -0.60
N GLY A 274 0.57 9.81 0.44
CA GLY A 274 0.63 8.54 1.17
C GLY A 274 -0.25 7.48 0.52
N SER A 275 -1.48 7.82 0.16
CA SER A 275 -2.46 6.82 -0.27
C SER A 275 -2.04 6.11 -1.56
N LEU A 276 -1.49 6.85 -2.55
CA LEU A 276 -1.03 6.27 -3.81
C LEU A 276 0.20 5.38 -3.58
N ALA A 277 1.16 5.88 -2.79
CA ALA A 277 2.37 5.15 -2.45
C ALA A 277 2.06 3.82 -1.76
N LEU A 278 1.15 3.83 -0.79
CA LEU A 278 0.77 2.65 -0.01
C LEU A 278 0.01 1.62 -0.84
N GLY A 279 -0.96 2.04 -1.66
CA GLY A 279 -1.64 1.12 -2.57
C GLY A 279 -0.72 0.58 -3.66
N GLY A 280 0.21 1.39 -4.16
CA GLY A 280 1.27 0.96 -5.07
C GLY A 280 2.22 -0.06 -4.43
N ALA A 281 2.59 0.12 -3.15
CA ALA A 281 3.40 -0.83 -2.38
C ALA A 281 2.71 -2.21 -2.29
N LEU A 282 1.42 -2.24 -1.96
CA LEU A 282 0.64 -3.48 -1.88
C LEU A 282 0.48 -4.15 -3.25
N GLY A 283 0.18 -3.37 -4.29
CA GLY A 283 0.06 -3.87 -5.66
C GLY A 283 1.36 -4.46 -6.18
N SER A 284 2.48 -3.76 -5.99
CA SER A 284 3.80 -4.23 -6.42
C SER A 284 4.28 -5.44 -5.61
N ALA A 285 4.01 -5.48 -4.30
CA ALA A 285 4.28 -6.66 -3.48
C ALA A 285 3.49 -7.89 -3.94
N ALA A 286 2.22 -7.72 -4.33
CA ALA A 286 1.42 -8.83 -4.86
C ALA A 286 1.95 -9.36 -6.19
N VAL A 287 2.39 -8.48 -7.10
CA VAL A 287 3.04 -8.88 -8.35
C VAL A 287 4.39 -9.57 -8.07
N ALA A 288 5.22 -9.01 -7.19
CA ALA A 288 6.51 -9.58 -6.80
C ALA A 288 6.38 -10.97 -6.14
N THR A 289 5.27 -11.23 -5.46
CA THR A 289 5.01 -12.51 -4.78
C THR A 289 4.13 -13.46 -5.60
N LYS A 290 3.67 -13.09 -6.80
CA LYS A 290 2.75 -13.90 -7.64
C LYS A 290 1.41 -14.21 -6.95
N HIS A 291 0.90 -13.25 -6.18
CA HIS A 291 -0.33 -13.35 -5.38
C HIS A 291 -1.33 -12.23 -5.74
N GLU A 292 -1.45 -11.90 -7.02
CA GLU A 292 -2.27 -10.80 -7.54
C GLU A 292 -3.76 -10.99 -7.28
N ILE A 293 -4.28 -12.21 -7.46
CA ILE A 293 -5.70 -12.53 -7.17
C ILE A 293 -5.95 -12.49 -5.66
N VAL A 294 -4.98 -12.93 -4.86
CA VAL A 294 -5.08 -12.90 -3.40
C VAL A 294 -5.10 -11.46 -2.88
N LEU A 295 -4.46 -10.51 -3.57
CA LEU A 295 -4.58 -9.09 -3.25
C LEU A 295 -6.02 -8.58 -3.39
N ALA A 296 -6.77 -9.05 -4.39
CA ALA A 296 -8.17 -8.65 -4.54
C ALA A 296 -9.04 -9.14 -3.37
N VAL A 297 -8.66 -10.24 -2.72
CA VAL A 297 -9.32 -10.77 -1.52
C VAL A 297 -8.87 -10.01 -0.27
N ILE A 298 -7.56 -9.98 0.02
CA ILE A 298 -6.99 -9.30 1.20
C ILE A 298 -7.33 -7.81 1.19
N GLY A 299 -7.14 -7.16 0.04
CA GLY A 299 -7.49 -5.78 -0.22
C GLY A 299 -8.95 -5.57 -0.60
N GLY A 300 -9.83 -6.56 -0.37
CA GLY A 300 -11.22 -6.53 -0.80
C GLY A 300 -11.99 -5.32 -0.29
N LEU A 301 -11.61 -4.74 0.86
CA LEU A 301 -12.18 -3.47 1.32
C LEU A 301 -11.91 -2.32 0.32
N PHE A 302 -10.66 -2.18 -0.14
CA PHE A 302 -10.28 -1.18 -1.15
C PHE A 302 -10.97 -1.45 -2.48
N VAL A 303 -11.09 -2.74 -2.85
CA VAL A 303 -11.83 -3.15 -4.06
C VAL A 303 -13.30 -2.74 -3.95
N LEU A 304 -13.95 -2.99 -2.82
CA LEU A 304 -15.36 -2.59 -2.60
C LEU A 304 -15.53 -1.07 -2.69
N GLU A 305 -14.61 -0.30 -2.11
CA GLU A 305 -14.61 1.16 -2.21
C GLU A 305 -14.48 1.62 -3.67
N ALA A 306 -13.50 1.10 -4.40
CA ALA A 306 -13.29 1.43 -5.81
C ALA A 306 -14.49 1.02 -6.70
N VAL A 307 -15.01 -0.19 -6.51
CA VAL A 307 -16.18 -0.70 -7.24
C VAL A 307 -17.41 0.15 -6.95
N SER A 308 -17.60 0.61 -5.71
CA SER A 308 -18.72 1.48 -5.35
C SER A 308 -18.72 2.77 -6.18
N VAL A 309 -17.55 3.35 -6.41
CA VAL A 309 -17.36 4.54 -7.25
C VAL A 309 -17.64 4.22 -8.72
N ILE A 310 -17.09 3.13 -9.24
CA ILE A 310 -17.30 2.69 -10.63
C ILE A 310 -18.80 2.49 -10.91
N VAL A 311 -19.48 1.72 -10.05
CA VAL A 311 -20.92 1.44 -10.17
C VAL A 311 -21.74 2.73 -10.09
N GLN A 312 -21.42 3.62 -9.14
CA GLN A 312 -22.11 4.89 -8.99
C GLN A 312 -21.97 5.76 -10.25
N VAL A 313 -20.75 5.92 -10.78
CA VAL A 313 -20.48 6.74 -11.97
C VAL A 313 -21.13 6.13 -13.20
N ALA A 314 -21.07 4.81 -13.37
CA ALA A 314 -21.72 4.11 -14.48
C ALA A 314 -23.24 4.28 -14.44
N SER A 315 -23.87 4.06 -13.27
CA SER A 315 -25.31 4.21 -13.11
C SER A 315 -25.78 5.64 -13.38
N PHE A 316 -25.06 6.64 -12.87
CA PHE A 316 -25.42 8.04 -13.10
C PHE A 316 -25.28 8.45 -14.57
N LYS A 317 -24.23 7.98 -15.27
CA LYS A 317 -24.04 8.23 -16.71
C LYS A 317 -25.08 7.52 -17.59
N LEU A 318 -25.49 6.32 -17.22
CA LEU A 318 -26.41 5.51 -18.04
C LEU A 318 -27.88 5.78 -17.74
N THR A 319 -28.24 6.04 -16.48
CA THR A 319 -29.64 6.11 -16.02
C THR A 319 -30.01 7.44 -15.37
N GLY A 320 -29.03 8.31 -15.08
CA GLY A 320 -29.23 9.54 -14.30
C GLY A 320 -29.52 9.31 -12.81
N LYS A 321 -29.59 8.05 -12.35
CA LYS A 321 -29.92 7.69 -10.97
C LYS A 321 -28.67 7.31 -10.19
N ARG A 322 -28.70 7.55 -8.88
CA ARG A 322 -27.65 7.18 -7.93
C ARG A 322 -27.99 5.82 -7.30
N VAL A 323 -27.01 4.92 -7.18
CA VAL A 323 -27.18 3.60 -6.51
C VAL A 323 -26.96 3.77 -5.00
N PHE A 324 -25.84 4.42 -4.64
CA PHE A 324 -25.53 4.80 -3.27
C PHE A 324 -25.89 6.27 -3.05
N ARG A 325 -26.27 6.62 -1.82
CA ARG A 325 -26.48 8.02 -1.39
C ARG A 325 -25.29 8.92 -1.74
N MET A 326 -24.07 8.42 -1.56
CA MET A 326 -22.82 9.04 -1.94
C MET A 326 -21.79 7.92 -2.19
N ALA A 327 -20.84 8.14 -3.10
CA ALA A 327 -19.70 7.25 -3.30
C ALA A 327 -18.41 8.03 -2.94
N PRO A 328 -17.38 7.39 -2.36
CA PRO A 328 -17.25 5.95 -2.07
C PRO A 328 -18.17 5.43 -0.94
N ILE A 329 -18.16 4.12 -0.66
CA ILE A 329 -19.19 3.47 0.17
C ILE A 329 -19.15 3.89 1.64
N HIS A 330 -18.00 4.32 2.18
CA HIS A 330 -17.96 4.89 3.53
C HIS A 330 -18.86 6.14 3.66
N HIS A 331 -18.87 7.05 2.67
CA HIS A 331 -19.75 8.22 2.66
C HIS A 331 -21.23 7.85 2.53
N HIS A 332 -21.55 6.70 1.92
CA HIS A 332 -22.91 6.18 1.91
C HIS A 332 -23.42 5.89 3.34
N TYR A 333 -22.56 5.32 4.19
CA TYR A 333 -22.89 5.03 5.59
C TYR A 333 -22.93 6.29 6.45
N GLU A 334 -22.09 7.29 6.17
CA GLU A 334 -22.19 8.61 6.83
C GLU A 334 -23.52 9.29 6.51
N LYS A 335 -23.94 9.29 5.24
CA LYS A 335 -25.27 9.78 4.83
C LYS A 335 -26.42 8.89 5.33
N LYS A 336 -26.14 7.74 5.94
CA LYS A 336 -27.11 6.94 6.71
C LYS A 336 -27.15 7.30 8.19
N GLY A 337 -26.33 8.25 8.64
CA GLY A 337 -26.26 8.70 10.03
C GLY A 337 -25.31 7.87 10.90
N TRP A 338 -24.43 7.06 10.31
CA TRP A 338 -23.40 6.36 11.10
C TRP A 338 -22.29 7.35 11.49
N ALA A 339 -21.85 7.28 12.74
CA ALA A 339 -20.70 8.05 13.20
C ALA A 339 -19.40 7.56 12.51
N GLU A 340 -18.51 8.49 12.17
CA GLU A 340 -17.24 8.21 11.49
C GLU A 340 -16.41 7.12 12.20
N PRO A 341 -16.15 7.17 13.54
CA PRO A 341 -15.42 6.11 14.22
C PRO A 341 -16.07 4.72 14.11
N THR A 342 -17.40 4.67 14.07
CA THR A 342 -18.14 3.40 13.91
C THR A 342 -17.93 2.78 12.54
N ILE A 343 -17.88 3.61 11.49
CA ILE A 343 -17.58 3.16 10.12
C ILE A 343 -16.15 2.62 10.06
N VAL A 344 -15.20 3.42 10.57
CA VAL A 344 -13.77 3.09 10.60
C VAL A 344 -13.51 1.73 11.27
N ILE A 345 -13.98 1.54 12.50
CA ILE A 345 -13.78 0.28 13.25
C ILE A 345 -14.43 -0.91 12.53
N ARG A 346 -15.65 -0.75 11.99
CA ARG A 346 -16.32 -1.84 11.25
C ARG A 346 -15.55 -2.22 9.99
N PHE A 347 -14.98 -1.24 9.31
CA PHE A 347 -14.19 -1.47 8.10
C PHE A 347 -12.87 -2.16 8.43
N TRP A 348 -12.27 -1.87 9.59
CA TRP A 348 -11.11 -2.62 10.11
C TRP A 348 -11.46 -4.08 10.39
N ILE A 349 -12.60 -4.36 11.02
CA ILE A 349 -13.07 -5.74 11.25
C ILE A 349 -13.23 -6.48 9.91
N ILE A 350 -13.83 -5.84 8.91
CA ILE A 350 -13.96 -6.41 7.55
C ILE A 350 -12.58 -6.68 6.94
N ALA A 351 -11.63 -5.75 7.06
CA ALA A 351 -10.27 -5.93 6.55
C ALA A 351 -9.56 -7.11 7.21
N VAL A 352 -9.71 -7.31 8.53
CA VAL A 352 -9.16 -8.48 9.25
C VAL A 352 -9.78 -9.78 8.75
N ILE A 353 -11.11 -9.83 8.58
CA ILE A 353 -11.81 -11.01 8.06
C ILE A 353 -11.31 -11.35 6.65
N LEU A 354 -11.23 -10.36 5.77
CA LEU A 354 -10.73 -10.53 4.40
C LEU A 354 -9.27 -10.97 4.36
N ALA A 355 -8.42 -10.44 5.24
CA ALA A 355 -7.04 -10.87 5.39
C ALA A 355 -6.93 -12.35 5.82
N MET A 356 -7.75 -12.79 6.78
CA MET A 356 -7.79 -14.20 7.19
C MET A 356 -8.27 -15.11 6.05
N ILE A 357 -9.29 -14.70 5.30
CA ILE A 357 -9.76 -15.43 4.12
C ILE A 357 -8.66 -15.49 3.05
N GLY A 358 -7.96 -14.40 2.80
CA GLY A 358 -6.85 -14.36 1.86
C GLY A 358 -5.68 -15.27 2.26
N LEU A 359 -5.29 -15.25 3.54
CA LEU A 359 -4.23 -16.11 4.05
C LEU A 359 -4.61 -17.59 4.07
N SER A 360 -5.89 -17.93 4.30
CA SER A 360 -6.32 -19.34 4.25
C SER A 360 -6.18 -19.95 2.85
N THR A 361 -6.20 -19.12 1.78
CA THR A 361 -5.95 -19.57 0.41
C THR A 361 -4.56 -20.19 0.21
N LEU A 362 -3.58 -19.86 1.06
CA LEU A 362 -2.22 -20.40 0.99
C LEU A 362 -2.16 -21.92 1.24
N LYS A 363 -3.10 -22.48 2.01
CA LYS A 363 -3.11 -23.92 2.31
C LYS A 363 -4.12 -24.73 1.49
N LEU A 364 -4.97 -24.04 0.74
CA LEU A 364 -5.99 -24.66 -0.10
C LEU A 364 -5.46 -25.08 -1.48
N ARG A 365 -4.14 -24.97 -1.71
CA ARG A 365 -3.49 -25.61 -2.85
C ARG A 365 -3.19 -27.04 -2.50
#